data_AF-A0A536DH38-F1
#
_entry.id   AF-A0A536DH38-F1
#
_cell.length_a   1.000
_cell.length_b   1.000
_cell.length_c   1.000
_cell.angle_alpha   90.00
_cell.angle_beta   90.00
_cell.angle_gamma   90.00
#
_symmetry.space_group_name_H-M   'P 1'
#
loop_
_entity.id
_entity.type
_entity.pdbx_description
1 polymer ?
#
loop_
_entity_poly.entity_id
_entity_poly.type
_entity_poly.pdbx_seq_one_letter_code
_entity_poly.pdbx_strand_id
1 'polypeptide(L)'
;MWRSDLHPVLAKWQEALRAELPTLGADDWLQFWSRLGGIDPPGTRRLAERLLEETADVYGHALGVYLNQLELPIDDAWTSDVDWAFRAFRFDGVFLERLRMPLLIRVFRDLGIELEEQTEIQLEYVPTPGVFCLPLDIPREVHVLLHLIGGWLDFAASLKGLGMAEHLVHSDPSLRVWERWLGDETPTIGYGLLLEGLVRDKTWLASRLEYTAS
;
A
#
# COMPACT_ATOMS: atom_id res chain seq x y z
N MET A 1 9.97 -18.92 14.77
CA MET A 1 9.91 -20.35 14.43
C MET A 1 8.63 -20.56 13.64
N TRP A 2 8.73 -20.91 12.35
CA TRP A 2 7.55 -21.07 11.49
C TRP A 2 6.79 -22.33 11.91
N ARG A 3 5.50 -22.19 12.24
CA ARG A 3 4.63 -23.30 12.62
C ARG A 3 4.12 -24.00 11.36
N SER A 4 4.96 -24.84 10.77
CA SER A 4 4.63 -25.64 9.58
C SER A 4 3.45 -26.59 9.81
N ASP A 5 3.14 -26.90 11.07
CA ASP A 5 1.94 -27.63 11.51
C ASP A 5 0.65 -26.88 11.20
N LEU A 6 0.67 -25.55 11.11
CA LEU A 6 -0.53 -24.74 10.85
C LEU A 6 -0.90 -24.67 9.37
N HIS A 7 0.03 -24.96 8.43
CA HIS A 7 -0.25 -24.91 7.00
C HIS A 7 0.62 -25.89 6.17
N PRO A 8 0.41 -27.21 6.29
CA PRO A 8 1.27 -28.24 5.70
C PRO A 8 1.37 -28.18 4.17
N VAL A 9 0.35 -27.67 3.48
CA VAL A 9 0.37 -27.47 2.02
C VAL A 9 1.41 -26.42 1.62
N LEU A 10 1.52 -25.34 2.41
CA LEU A 10 2.42 -24.23 2.12
C LEU A 10 3.86 -24.65 2.40
N ALA A 11 4.09 -25.43 3.46
CA ALA A 11 5.39 -26.04 3.74
C ALA A 11 5.86 -26.93 2.58
N LYS A 12 5.02 -27.84 2.10
CA LYS A 12 5.33 -28.69 0.93
C LYS A 12 5.61 -27.88 -0.33
N TRP A 13 4.82 -26.83 -0.57
CA TRP A 13 5.02 -25.97 -1.73
C TRP A 13 6.36 -25.21 -1.66
N GLN A 14 6.72 -24.68 -0.49
CA GLN A 14 8.02 -24.03 -0.27
C GLN A 14 9.20 -24.99 -0.41
N GLU A 15 9.07 -26.22 0.10
CA GLU A 15 10.08 -27.27 -0.06
C GLU A 15 10.29 -27.62 -1.54
N ALA A 16 9.20 -27.78 -2.30
CA ALA A 16 9.26 -28.03 -3.74
C ALA A 16 9.96 -26.88 -4.49
N LEU A 17 9.62 -25.62 -4.20
CA LEU A 17 10.28 -24.47 -4.81
C LEU A 17 11.78 -24.39 -4.48
N ARG A 18 12.17 -24.70 -3.24
CA ARG A 18 13.58 -24.71 -2.83
C ARG A 18 14.36 -25.83 -3.50
N ALA A 19 13.74 -26.98 -3.73
CA ALA A 19 14.38 -28.11 -4.41
C ALA A 19 14.74 -27.79 -5.87
N GLU A 20 14.04 -26.85 -6.51
CA GLU A 20 14.31 -26.40 -7.88
C GLU A 20 15.44 -25.35 -7.98
N LEU A 21 15.83 -24.70 -6.88
CA LEU A 21 16.86 -23.64 -6.89
C LEU A 21 18.17 -24.06 -7.57
N PRO A 22 18.72 -25.28 -7.36
CA PRO A 22 19.97 -25.68 -8.01
C PRO A 22 19.88 -25.69 -9.53
N THR A 23 18.70 -25.96 -10.10
CA THR A 23 18.47 -25.91 -11.56
C THR A 23 18.60 -24.49 -12.11
N LEU A 24 18.39 -23.49 -11.26
CA LEU A 24 18.55 -22.06 -11.54
C LEU A 24 19.95 -21.55 -11.16
N GLY A 25 20.86 -22.43 -10.75
CA GLY A 25 22.24 -22.10 -10.38
C GLY A 25 22.39 -21.43 -9.02
N ALA A 26 21.46 -21.67 -8.09
CA ALA A 26 21.54 -21.16 -6.72
C ALA A 26 21.28 -22.23 -5.67
N ASP A 27 21.98 -22.14 -4.54
CA ASP A 27 21.85 -23.11 -3.44
C ASP A 27 21.23 -22.50 -2.17
N ASP A 28 21.07 -21.18 -2.15
CA ASP A 28 20.51 -20.43 -1.03
C ASP A 28 19.33 -19.57 -1.47
N TRP A 29 18.18 -19.81 -0.85
CA TRP A 29 16.92 -19.13 -1.17
C TRP A 29 17.00 -17.62 -0.98
N LEU A 30 17.54 -17.19 0.16
CA LEU A 30 17.59 -15.76 0.49
C LEU A 30 18.53 -15.04 -0.47
N GLN A 31 19.73 -15.58 -0.70
CA GLN A 31 20.72 -15.03 -1.62
C GLN A 31 20.19 -14.99 -3.06
N PHE A 32 19.50 -16.04 -3.52
CA PHE A 32 18.90 -16.07 -4.85
C PHE A 32 17.93 -14.90 -5.06
N TRP A 33 16.92 -14.77 -4.20
CA TRP A 33 15.92 -13.71 -4.32
C TRP A 33 16.49 -12.31 -4.06
N SER A 34 17.48 -12.19 -3.17
CA SER A 34 18.17 -10.91 -2.92
C SER A 34 18.94 -10.45 -4.16
N ARG A 35 19.65 -11.36 -4.83
CA ARG A 35 20.37 -11.06 -6.08
C ARG A 35 19.40 -10.73 -7.22
N LEU A 36 18.34 -11.53 -7.37
CA LEU A 36 17.34 -11.32 -8.42
C LEU A 36 16.62 -9.98 -8.27
N GLY A 37 16.26 -9.62 -7.03
CA GLY A 37 15.59 -8.35 -6.73
C GLY A 37 16.52 -7.16 -6.54
N GLY A 38 17.85 -7.35 -6.55
CA GLY A 38 18.82 -6.28 -6.28
C GLY A 38 18.74 -5.71 -4.84
N ILE A 39 18.23 -6.49 -3.88
CA ILE A 39 18.01 -6.07 -2.50
C ILE A 39 19.23 -6.45 -1.65
N ASP A 40 19.61 -5.59 -0.68
CA ASP A 40 20.61 -5.87 0.36
C ASP A 40 19.92 -6.15 1.71
N PRO A 41 19.54 -7.41 2.04
CA PRO A 41 18.85 -7.71 3.29
C PRO A 41 19.63 -7.29 4.54
N PRO A 42 20.96 -7.48 4.65
CA PRO A 42 21.74 -6.92 5.75
C PRO A 42 21.61 -5.40 5.88
N GLY A 43 21.66 -4.67 4.76
CA GLY A 43 21.44 -3.22 4.73
C GLY A 43 20.03 -2.83 5.18
N THR A 44 19.01 -3.45 4.61
CA THR A 44 17.61 -3.25 4.98
C THR A 44 17.37 -3.54 6.46
N ARG A 45 17.97 -4.60 7.00
CA ARG A 45 17.90 -4.92 8.43
C ARG A 45 18.48 -3.80 9.28
N ARG A 46 19.68 -3.31 8.97
CA ARG A 46 20.30 -2.21 9.74
C ARG A 46 19.45 -0.94 9.70
N LEU A 47 18.88 -0.62 8.53
CA LEU A 47 17.98 0.52 8.37
C LEU A 47 16.70 0.35 9.19
N ALA A 48 16.09 -0.84 9.15
CA ALA A 48 14.89 -1.15 9.91
C ALA A 48 15.14 -1.11 11.43
N GLU A 49 16.24 -1.71 11.90
CA GLU A 49 16.64 -1.67 13.32
C GLU A 49 16.83 -0.22 13.78
N ARG A 50 17.55 0.59 13.01
CA ARG A 50 17.76 2.00 13.31
C ARG A 50 16.45 2.78 13.34
N LEU A 51 15.58 2.59 12.34
CA LEU A 51 14.28 3.26 12.29
C LEU A 51 13.43 2.89 13.51
N LEU A 52 13.38 1.60 13.87
CA LEU A 52 12.66 1.13 15.05
C LEU A 52 13.21 1.76 16.33
N GLU A 53 14.53 1.80 16.50
CA GLU A 53 15.17 2.44 17.66
C GLU A 53 14.87 3.96 17.72
N GLU A 54 15.02 4.67 16.61
CA GLU A 54 14.82 6.12 16.54
C GLU A 54 13.34 6.54 16.69
N THR A 55 12.40 5.65 16.36
CA THR A 55 10.96 5.95 16.37
C THR A 55 10.18 5.30 17.51
N ALA A 56 10.78 4.37 18.26
CA ALA A 56 10.10 3.60 19.30
C ALA A 56 9.37 4.49 20.32
N ASP A 57 10.06 5.47 20.88
CA ASP A 57 9.50 6.33 21.93
C ASP A 57 8.37 7.21 21.39
N VAL A 58 8.56 7.81 20.21
CA VAL A 58 7.55 8.68 19.57
C VAL A 58 6.31 7.88 19.19
N TYR A 59 6.50 6.70 18.59
CA TYR A 59 5.42 5.81 18.22
C TYR A 59 4.67 5.30 19.45
N GLY A 60 5.38 4.80 20.46
CA GLY A 60 4.79 4.28 21.69
C GLY A 60 4.01 5.34 22.45
N HIS A 61 4.55 6.55 22.57
CA HIS A 61 3.85 7.67 23.19
C HIS A 61 2.59 8.07 22.41
N ALA A 62 2.70 8.27 21.09
CA ALA A 62 1.56 8.66 20.26
C ALA A 62 0.47 7.59 20.24
N LEU A 63 0.84 6.31 20.14
CA LEU A 63 -0.09 5.19 20.21
C LEU A 63 -0.78 5.13 21.57
N GLY A 64 -0.04 5.29 22.67
CA GLY A 64 -0.61 5.30 24.02
C GLY A 64 -1.61 6.44 24.22
N VAL A 65 -1.31 7.65 23.73
CA VAL A 65 -2.25 8.77 23.74
C VAL A 65 -3.51 8.44 22.94
N TYR A 66 -3.36 7.85 21.75
CA TYR A 66 -4.48 7.51 20.89
C TYR A 66 -5.37 6.41 21.49
N LEU A 67 -4.79 5.30 21.95
CA LEU A 67 -5.56 4.19 22.53
C LEU A 67 -6.27 4.60 23.82
N ASN A 68 -5.65 5.45 24.66
CA ASN A 68 -6.31 5.98 25.86
C ASN A 68 -7.57 6.80 25.54
N GLN A 69 -7.62 7.50 24.39
CA GLN A 69 -8.84 8.20 23.94
C GLN A 69 -9.97 7.24 23.58
N LEU A 70 -9.65 5.97 23.34
CA LEU A 70 -10.58 4.88 23.03
C LEU A 70 -10.84 3.99 24.25
N GLU A 71 -10.39 4.39 25.45
CA GLU A 71 -10.48 3.61 26.69
C GLU A 71 -9.73 2.26 26.61
N LEU A 72 -8.66 2.19 25.81
CA LEU A 72 -7.80 1.03 25.64
C LEU A 72 -6.39 1.34 26.21
N PRO A 73 -6.04 0.88 27.42
CA PRO A 73 -4.70 1.04 27.96
C PRO A 73 -3.67 0.29 27.10
N ILE A 74 -2.56 0.93 26.77
CA ILE A 74 -1.52 0.33 25.90
C ILE A 74 -0.94 -0.98 26.50
N ASP A 75 -0.88 -1.08 27.84
CA ASP A 75 -0.34 -2.25 28.55
C ASP A 75 -1.25 -3.50 28.44
N ASP A 76 -2.50 -3.32 28.02
CA ASP A 76 -3.49 -4.40 27.83
C ASP A 76 -3.93 -4.53 26.36
N ALA A 77 -3.33 -3.74 25.45
CA ALA A 77 -3.70 -3.73 24.04
C ALA A 77 -3.03 -4.87 23.27
N TRP A 78 -3.83 -5.60 22.49
CA TRP A 78 -3.37 -6.63 21.56
C TRP A 78 -3.27 -6.04 20.16
N THR A 79 -2.55 -6.73 19.25
CA THR A 79 -2.46 -6.33 17.84
C THR A 79 -3.83 -6.11 17.21
N SER A 80 -4.82 -6.93 17.56
CA SER A 80 -6.20 -6.79 17.09
C SER A 80 -6.88 -5.51 17.56
N ASP A 81 -6.58 -5.04 18.78
CA ASP A 81 -7.13 -3.79 19.31
C ASP A 81 -6.51 -2.59 18.60
N VAL A 82 -5.21 -2.67 18.30
CA VAL A 82 -4.51 -1.69 17.48
C VAL A 82 -5.11 -1.64 16.07
N ASP A 83 -5.29 -2.78 15.41
CA ASP A 83 -5.91 -2.85 14.07
C ASP A 83 -7.33 -2.25 14.07
N TRP A 84 -8.13 -2.57 15.09
CA TRP A 84 -9.46 -2.00 15.28
C TRP A 84 -9.42 -0.49 15.52
N ALA A 85 -8.50 -0.01 16.36
CA ALA A 85 -8.33 1.40 16.66
C ALA A 85 -7.89 2.18 15.42
N PHE A 86 -6.94 1.66 14.64
CA PHE A 86 -6.50 2.28 13.39
C PHE A 86 -7.56 2.23 12.30
N ARG A 87 -8.46 1.24 12.28
CA ARG A 87 -9.61 1.25 11.35
C ARG A 87 -10.48 2.50 11.53
N ALA A 88 -10.54 3.04 12.75
CA ALA A 88 -11.07 4.36 13.06
C ALA A 88 -12.46 4.66 12.43
N PHE A 89 -13.40 3.71 12.54
CA PHE A 89 -14.75 3.78 11.97
C PHE A 89 -15.51 5.09 12.25
N ARG A 90 -15.20 5.78 13.36
CA ARG A 90 -15.78 7.08 13.72
C ARG A 90 -15.62 8.16 12.65
N PHE A 91 -14.64 8.02 11.75
CA PHE A 91 -14.40 8.97 10.66
C PHE A 91 -15.09 8.59 9.35
N ASP A 92 -15.68 7.40 9.23
CA ASP A 92 -16.25 6.94 7.97
C ASP A 92 -17.37 7.85 7.45
N GLY A 93 -18.12 8.50 8.34
CA GLY A 93 -19.15 9.47 7.98
C GLY A 93 -18.63 10.73 7.28
N VAL A 94 -17.34 11.01 7.38
CA VAL A 94 -16.66 12.12 6.65
C VAL A 94 -16.33 11.69 5.21
N PHE A 95 -16.01 10.41 5.01
CA PHE A 95 -15.58 9.83 3.73
C PHE A 95 -16.74 9.09 3.06
N LEU A 96 -17.75 9.86 2.67
CA LEU A 96 -18.98 9.33 2.07
C LEU A 96 -18.70 8.73 0.70
N GLU A 97 -19.15 7.50 0.50
CA GLU A 97 -18.99 6.73 -0.76
C GLU A 97 -19.35 7.55 -2.00
N ARG A 98 -20.51 8.21 -1.98
CA ARG A 98 -21.01 9.03 -3.09
C ARG A 98 -20.12 10.21 -3.46
N LEU A 99 -19.27 10.69 -2.54
CA LEU A 99 -18.37 11.81 -2.76
C LEU A 99 -16.97 11.37 -3.20
N ARG A 100 -16.63 10.08 -3.08
CA ARG A 100 -15.27 9.60 -3.32
C ARG A 100 -14.77 9.92 -4.74
N MET A 101 -15.44 9.44 -5.78
CA MET A 101 -14.97 9.65 -7.16
C MET A 101 -14.89 11.13 -7.54
N PRO A 102 -15.91 11.97 -7.24
CA PRO A 102 -15.80 13.42 -7.43
C PRO A 102 -14.61 14.06 -6.71
N LEU A 103 -14.30 13.60 -5.50
CA LEU A 103 -13.14 14.09 -4.74
C LEU A 103 -11.83 13.62 -5.35
N LEU A 104 -11.70 12.35 -5.74
CA LEU A 104 -10.51 11.83 -6.40
C LEU A 104 -10.23 12.60 -7.70
N ILE A 105 -11.22 12.74 -8.58
CA ILE A 105 -11.10 13.52 -9.83
C ILE A 105 -10.59 14.93 -9.54
N ARG A 106 -11.16 15.60 -8.53
CA ARG A 106 -10.73 16.96 -8.15
C ARG A 106 -9.29 16.99 -7.64
N VAL A 107 -8.89 16.02 -6.82
CA VAL A 107 -7.55 15.94 -6.24
C VAL A 107 -6.50 15.82 -7.34
N PHE A 108 -6.72 14.93 -8.31
CA PHE A 108 -5.81 14.76 -9.42
C PHE A 108 -5.83 15.97 -10.37
N ARG A 109 -7.01 16.54 -10.64
CA ARG A 109 -7.12 17.77 -11.43
C ARG A 109 -6.31 18.92 -10.84
N ASP A 110 -6.32 19.08 -9.52
CA ASP A 110 -5.55 20.14 -8.85
C ASP A 110 -4.03 19.89 -8.89
N LEU A 111 -3.61 18.65 -9.14
CA LEU A 111 -2.22 18.29 -9.46
C LEU A 111 -1.89 18.43 -10.96
N GLY A 112 -2.86 18.86 -11.78
CA GLY A 112 -2.73 18.96 -13.23
C GLY A 112 -2.92 17.64 -13.97
N ILE A 113 -3.55 16.65 -13.34
CA ILE A 113 -3.79 15.31 -13.89
C ILE A 113 -5.29 15.15 -14.18
N GLU A 114 -5.64 15.05 -15.46
CA GLU A 114 -7.03 14.81 -15.89
C GLU A 114 -7.29 13.31 -16.00
N LEU A 115 -7.62 12.67 -14.88
CA LEU A 115 -7.94 11.22 -14.81
C LEU A 115 -8.99 10.80 -15.84
N GLU A 116 -9.96 11.66 -16.12
CA GLU A 116 -11.06 11.37 -17.04
C GLU A 116 -10.62 11.31 -18.52
N GLU A 117 -9.44 11.86 -18.84
CA GLU A 117 -8.87 11.87 -20.19
C GLU A 117 -7.86 10.74 -20.43
N GLN A 118 -7.42 10.05 -19.36
CA GLN A 118 -6.44 8.98 -19.42
C GLN A 118 -7.09 7.66 -19.78
N THR A 119 -7.02 7.30 -21.05
CA THR A 119 -7.58 6.04 -21.56
C THR A 119 -6.75 4.81 -21.22
N GLU A 120 -5.56 4.98 -20.64
CA GLU A 120 -4.65 3.91 -20.24
C GLU A 120 -4.98 3.35 -18.85
N ILE A 121 -5.70 4.11 -18.00
CA ILE A 121 -6.11 3.70 -16.66
C ILE A 121 -7.59 3.32 -16.67
N GLN A 122 -7.88 2.04 -16.42
CA GLN A 122 -9.26 1.54 -16.32
C GLN A 122 -9.68 1.38 -14.87
N LEU A 123 -10.78 2.03 -14.50
CA LEU A 123 -11.38 1.89 -13.19
C LEU A 123 -12.48 0.83 -13.24
N GLU A 124 -12.28 -0.28 -12.54
CA GLU A 124 -13.23 -1.38 -12.50
C GLU A 124 -13.73 -1.65 -11.09
N TYR A 125 -15.02 -1.93 -10.97
CA TYR A 125 -15.59 -2.39 -9.70
C TYR A 125 -15.55 -3.92 -9.64
N VAL A 126 -14.98 -4.47 -8.58
CA VAL A 126 -14.91 -5.92 -8.34
C VAL A 126 -15.64 -6.29 -7.05
N PRO A 127 -15.98 -7.56 -6.79
CA PRO A 127 -16.61 -7.97 -5.53
C PRO A 127 -15.60 -8.26 -4.40
N THR A 128 -14.29 -8.18 -4.67
CA THR A 128 -13.22 -8.50 -3.72
C THR A 128 -12.75 -7.25 -2.98
N PRO A 129 -12.94 -7.13 -1.65
CA PRO A 129 -12.57 -5.94 -0.87
C PRO A 129 -11.16 -5.44 -1.11
N GLY A 130 -11.04 -4.12 -1.25
CA GLY A 130 -9.78 -3.41 -1.37
C GLY A 130 -9.60 -2.67 -2.70
N VAL A 131 -8.39 -2.15 -2.87
CA VAL A 131 -7.94 -1.50 -4.10
C VAL A 131 -6.73 -2.25 -4.63
N PHE A 132 -6.77 -2.61 -5.91
CA PHE A 132 -5.69 -3.35 -6.57
C PHE A 132 -5.28 -2.61 -7.85
N CYS A 133 -4.00 -2.27 -7.96
CA CYS A 133 -3.43 -1.73 -9.20
C CYS A 133 -2.81 -2.89 -9.99
N LEU A 134 -3.36 -3.18 -11.17
CA LEU A 134 -3.03 -4.32 -12.01
C LEU A 134 -2.52 -3.83 -13.38
N PRO A 135 -1.20 -3.77 -13.60
CA PRO A 135 -0.65 -3.53 -14.92
C PRO A 135 -0.92 -4.72 -15.86
N LEU A 136 -1.46 -4.46 -17.06
CA LEU A 136 -1.66 -5.48 -18.11
C LEU A 136 -0.76 -5.26 -19.33
N ASP A 137 -0.50 -4.00 -19.71
CA ASP A 137 0.56 -3.60 -20.66
C ASP A 137 1.12 -2.24 -20.23
N ILE A 138 2.22 -2.21 -19.49
CA ILE A 138 2.84 -0.92 -19.11
C ILE A 138 3.47 -0.28 -20.37
N PRO A 139 3.22 1.01 -20.68
CA PRO A 139 2.37 1.99 -19.97
C PRO A 139 0.93 2.13 -20.51
N ARG A 140 0.52 1.30 -21.48
CA ARG A 140 -0.71 1.45 -22.26
C ARG A 140 -2.00 0.99 -21.57
N GLU A 141 -1.90 0.06 -20.63
CA GLU A 141 -3.06 -0.55 -20.00
C GLU A 141 -2.77 -0.94 -18.55
N VAL A 142 -3.40 -0.21 -17.63
CA VAL A 142 -3.37 -0.44 -16.19
C VAL A 142 -4.80 -0.42 -15.66
N HIS A 143 -5.17 -1.45 -14.91
CA HIS A 143 -6.48 -1.55 -14.29
C HIS A 143 -6.37 -1.24 -12.80
N VAL A 144 -7.25 -0.39 -12.29
CA VAL A 144 -7.39 -0.15 -10.86
C VAL A 144 -8.74 -0.73 -10.45
N LEU A 145 -8.69 -1.88 -9.79
CA LEU A 145 -9.85 -2.56 -9.26
C LEU A 145 -10.24 -1.97 -7.92
N LEU A 146 -11.52 -1.68 -7.73
CA LEU A 146 -12.07 -1.02 -6.55
C LEU A 146 -13.27 -1.83 -6.02
N HIS A 147 -13.15 -2.45 -4.85
CA HIS A 147 -14.32 -2.91 -4.08
C HIS A 147 -14.32 -2.26 -2.72
N LEU A 148 -15.23 -1.32 -2.54
CA LEU A 148 -15.13 -0.37 -1.45
C LEU A 148 -16.47 -0.29 -0.73
N ILE A 149 -16.39 -0.46 0.59
CA ILE A 149 -17.51 -0.44 1.53
C ILE A 149 -17.74 1.01 2.03
N GLY A 150 -16.75 1.89 1.81
CA GLY A 150 -16.75 3.31 2.17
C GLY A 150 -15.85 3.59 3.37
N GLY A 151 -15.70 4.87 3.69
CA GLY A 151 -14.85 5.30 4.80
C GLY A 151 -13.43 5.68 4.38
N TRP A 152 -12.62 6.04 5.37
CA TRP A 152 -11.35 6.73 5.12
C TRP A 152 -10.27 5.79 4.55
N LEU A 153 -10.24 4.53 4.98
CA LEU A 153 -9.28 3.53 4.49
C LEU A 153 -9.47 3.26 3.00
N ASP A 154 -10.73 3.10 2.56
CA ASP A 154 -11.05 2.86 1.16
C ASP A 154 -10.70 4.06 0.29
N PHE A 155 -10.92 5.28 0.80
CA PHE A 155 -10.50 6.50 0.14
C PHE A 155 -8.97 6.60 0.04
N ALA A 156 -8.25 6.34 1.12
CA ALA A 156 -6.78 6.33 1.15
C ALA A 156 -6.20 5.26 0.20
N ALA A 157 -6.78 4.05 0.20
CA ALA A 157 -6.40 2.97 -0.69
C ALA A 157 -6.67 3.34 -2.17
N SER A 158 -7.74 4.09 -2.46
CA SER A 158 -8.02 4.58 -3.81
C SER A 158 -6.96 5.56 -4.29
N LEU A 159 -6.55 6.51 -3.45
CA LEU A 159 -5.43 7.41 -3.73
C LEU A 159 -4.14 6.64 -3.98
N LYS A 160 -3.86 5.61 -3.16
CA LYS A 160 -2.69 4.74 -3.34
C LYS A 160 -2.71 4.03 -4.69
N GLY A 161 -3.81 3.34 -5.01
CA GLY A 161 -3.95 2.59 -6.24
C GLY A 161 -3.83 3.47 -7.48
N LEU A 162 -4.48 4.65 -7.46
CA LEU A 162 -4.35 5.62 -8.55
C LEU A 162 -2.94 6.19 -8.65
N GLY A 163 -2.27 6.51 -7.54
CA GLY A 163 -0.87 6.97 -7.56
C GLY A 163 0.09 5.93 -8.14
N MET A 164 -0.12 4.65 -7.82
CA MET A 164 0.60 3.55 -8.47
C MET A 164 0.32 3.49 -9.97
N ALA A 165 -0.96 3.63 -10.37
CA ALA A 165 -1.35 3.60 -11.78
C ALA A 165 -0.74 4.76 -12.57
N GLU A 166 -0.75 5.97 -12.03
CA GLU A 166 -0.10 7.14 -12.64
C GLU A 166 1.38 6.90 -12.94
N HIS A 167 2.12 6.33 -11.99
CA HIS A 167 3.52 5.98 -12.21
C HIS A 167 3.69 5.01 -13.39
N LEU A 168 2.83 4.00 -13.46
CA LEU A 168 2.91 2.96 -14.47
C LEU A 168 2.54 3.48 -15.87
N VAL A 169 1.46 4.25 -16.01
CA VAL A 169 1.04 4.79 -17.33
C VAL A 169 1.93 5.93 -17.82
N HIS A 170 2.74 6.53 -16.96
CA HIS A 170 3.77 7.52 -17.34
C HIS A 170 5.17 6.92 -17.49
N SER A 171 5.31 5.59 -17.44
CA SER A 171 6.57 4.93 -17.74
C SER A 171 6.94 5.08 -19.22
N ASP A 172 8.23 5.22 -19.53
CA ASP A 172 8.70 5.44 -20.91
C ASP A 172 8.38 4.23 -21.82
N PRO A 173 7.54 4.41 -22.88
CA PRO A 173 7.14 3.32 -23.76
C PRO A 173 8.29 2.78 -24.64
N SER A 174 9.41 3.52 -24.76
CA SER A 174 10.59 3.13 -25.53
C SER A 174 11.50 2.13 -24.81
N LEU A 175 11.32 1.98 -23.50
CA LEU A 175 12.01 0.97 -22.70
C LEU A 175 11.69 -0.44 -23.22
N ARG A 176 12.50 -1.42 -22.84
CA ARG A 176 12.22 -2.83 -23.14
C ARG A 176 11.17 -3.35 -22.17
N VAL A 177 10.46 -4.41 -22.55
CA VAL A 177 9.39 -4.96 -21.72
C VAL A 177 9.88 -5.30 -20.30
N TRP A 178 11.06 -5.91 -20.16
CA TRP A 178 11.60 -6.24 -18.84
C TRP A 178 12.04 -5.02 -18.03
N GLU A 179 12.35 -3.89 -18.66
CA GLU A 179 12.70 -2.65 -17.96
C GLU A 179 11.43 -1.94 -17.43
N ARG A 180 10.27 -2.20 -18.05
CA ARG A 180 8.98 -1.68 -17.57
C ARG A 180 8.30 -2.60 -16.56
N TRP A 181 8.50 -3.91 -16.70
CA TRP A 181 7.77 -4.92 -15.94
C TRP A 181 8.56 -5.56 -14.80
N LEU A 182 9.87 -5.70 -14.95
CA LEU A 182 10.70 -6.38 -13.98
C LEU A 182 11.55 -5.35 -13.23
N GLY A 183 11.78 -5.61 -11.96
CA GLY A 183 12.62 -4.78 -11.12
C GLY A 183 11.97 -4.45 -9.79
N ASP A 184 12.48 -3.40 -9.19
CA ASP A 184 12.03 -2.89 -7.90
C ASP A 184 10.69 -2.15 -8.04
N GLU A 185 9.66 -2.62 -7.32
CA GLU A 185 8.34 -1.97 -7.27
C GLU A 185 8.34 -0.72 -6.37
N THR A 186 9.42 -0.46 -5.64
CA THR A 186 9.52 0.66 -4.69
C THR A 186 9.13 2.02 -5.30
N PRO A 187 9.51 2.39 -6.54
CA PRO A 187 9.01 3.63 -7.16
C PRO A 187 7.48 3.64 -7.28
N THR A 188 6.88 2.60 -7.85
CA THR A 188 5.42 2.48 -7.98
C THR A 188 4.72 2.60 -6.63
N ILE A 189 5.18 1.85 -5.63
CA ILE A 189 4.64 1.91 -4.26
C ILE A 189 4.85 3.31 -3.67
N GLY A 190 6.00 3.94 -3.92
CA GLY A 190 6.33 5.29 -3.46
C GLY A 190 5.35 6.34 -3.98
N TYR A 191 5.00 6.30 -5.26
CA TYR A 191 3.96 7.18 -5.83
C TYR A 191 2.60 6.92 -5.19
N GLY A 192 2.24 5.66 -4.96
CA GLY A 192 1.03 5.31 -4.23
C GLY A 192 1.01 5.88 -2.81
N LEU A 193 2.09 5.67 -2.04
CA LEU A 193 2.22 6.18 -0.66
C LEU A 193 2.23 7.70 -0.59
N LEU A 194 2.78 8.39 -1.60
CA LEU A 194 2.76 9.84 -1.70
C LEU A 194 1.32 10.37 -1.75
N LEU A 195 0.48 9.79 -2.61
CA LEU A 195 -0.92 10.20 -2.73
C LEU A 195 -1.75 9.74 -1.53
N GLU A 196 -1.56 8.52 -1.04
CA GLU A 196 -2.17 8.03 0.20
C GLU A 196 -1.89 8.99 1.36
N GLY A 197 -0.68 9.55 1.41
CA GLY A 197 -0.24 10.51 2.42
C GLY A 197 -1.10 11.75 2.57
N LEU A 198 -1.84 12.16 1.53
CA LEU A 198 -2.71 13.35 1.57
C LEU A 198 -3.78 13.26 2.67
N VAL A 199 -4.27 12.06 2.96
CA VAL A 199 -5.28 11.85 4.02
C VAL A 199 -4.73 12.07 5.44
N ARG A 200 -3.40 12.24 5.58
CA ARG A 200 -2.73 12.56 6.84
C ARG A 200 -2.54 14.07 7.03
N ASP A 201 -2.77 14.88 6.00
CA ASP A 201 -2.64 16.33 6.06
C ASP A 201 -3.97 16.97 6.52
N LYS A 202 -3.94 17.60 7.71
CA LYS A 202 -5.11 18.23 8.32
C LYS A 202 -5.65 19.41 7.50
N THR A 203 -4.77 20.21 6.90
CA THR A 203 -5.15 21.36 6.09
C THR A 203 -5.81 20.91 4.80
N TRP A 204 -5.27 19.86 4.18
CA TRP A 204 -5.87 19.23 3.02
C TRP A 204 -7.25 18.67 3.35
N LEU A 205 -7.39 17.88 4.42
CA LEU A 205 -8.68 17.33 4.86
C LEU A 205 -9.73 18.43 5.08
N ALA A 206 -9.36 19.52 5.77
CA ALA A 206 -10.26 20.64 6.01
C ALA A 206 -10.73 21.30 4.70
N SER A 207 -9.84 21.46 3.73
CA SER A 207 -10.15 22.06 2.42
C SER A 207 -11.02 21.18 1.52
N ARG A 208 -10.95 19.85 1.66
CA ARG A 208 -11.58 18.89 0.73
C ARG A 208 -12.84 18.24 1.26
N LEU A 209 -12.89 18.00 2.57
CA LEU A 209 -13.97 17.28 3.21
C LEU A 209 -14.78 18.16 4.16
N GLU A 210 -14.48 19.47 4.22
CA GLU A 210 -15.05 20.42 5.19
C GLU A 210 -14.94 19.92 6.64
N TYR A 211 -13.98 19.03 6.89
CA TYR A 211 -13.74 18.43 8.18
C TYR A 211 -12.74 19.29 8.96
N THR A 212 -13.26 20.16 9.82
CA THR A 212 -12.45 20.78 10.87
C THR A 212 -12.39 19.80 12.04
N ALA A 213 -11.21 19.22 12.28
CA ALA A 213 -10.99 18.35 13.43
C ALA A 213 -11.47 19.05 14.71
N SER A 214 -12.34 18.37 15.46
CA SER A 214 -12.72 18.72 16.84
C SER A 214 -11.65 18.26 17.82
#